data_AF-A0A953E684-F1
#
_entry.id   AF-A0A953E684-F1
#
_cell.length_a   1.000
_cell.length_b   1.000
_cell.length_c   1.000
_cell.angle_alpha   90.00
_cell.angle_beta   90.00
_cell.angle_gamma   90.00
#
_symmetry.space_group_name_H-M   'P 1'
#
loop_
_entity.id
_entity.type
_entity.pdbx_description
1 polymer ?
#
loop_
_entity_poly.entity_id
_entity_poly.type
_entity_poly.pdbx_seq_one_letter_code
_entity_poly.pdbx_strand_id
1 'polypeptide(L)'
;MAEPGLDFNHRPKPPTPAEAINALIDAALVAENGTRPRREYLGGSRLGDPCARRLQYEFLDVPRDPETAFSGQTLRIFAVGHVFEDLAIGWLRRAGFDLRTR
;
A
#
# COMPACT_ATOMS: atom_id res chain seq x y z
N MET A 1 43.78 -34.78 8.68
CA MET A 1 42.46 -34.21 9.06
C MET A 1 42.23 -33.03 8.14
N ALA A 2 41.27 -33.13 7.22
CA ALA A 2 40.95 -32.03 6.32
C ALA A 2 40.08 -31.01 7.05
N GLU A 3 40.53 -29.76 7.11
CA GLU A 3 39.77 -28.63 7.66
C GLU A 3 38.45 -28.48 6.91
N PRO A 4 37.29 -28.30 7.58
CA PRO A 4 36.03 -28.08 6.90
C PRO A 4 36.08 -26.73 6.17
N GLY A 5 36.03 -26.77 4.84
CA GLY A 5 36.01 -25.57 4.00
C GLY A 5 34.81 -24.68 4.33
N LEU A 6 35.03 -23.36 4.27
CA LEU A 6 33.97 -22.37 4.45
C LEU A 6 32.88 -22.54 3.38
N ASP A 7 31.64 -22.78 3.82
CA ASP A 7 30.47 -22.89 2.95
C ASP A 7 29.88 -21.49 2.66
N PHE A 8 30.05 -21.00 1.44
CA PHE A 8 29.55 -19.72 0.96
C PHE A 8 28.18 -19.81 0.26
N ASN A 9 27.51 -20.97 0.29
CA ASN A 9 26.20 -21.12 -0.33
C ASN A 9 25.17 -20.23 0.40
N HIS A 10 24.51 -19.36 -0.35
CA HIS A 10 23.42 -18.54 0.17
C HIS A 10 22.26 -19.45 0.61
N ARG A 11 21.98 -19.46 1.91
CA ARG A 11 20.79 -20.12 2.47
C ARG A 11 19.78 -19.04 2.83
N PRO A 12 18.56 -19.06 2.27
CA PRO A 12 17.54 -18.11 2.67
C PRO A 12 17.31 -18.23 4.18
N LYS A 13 17.48 -17.13 4.89
CA LYS A 13 17.24 -17.08 6.32
C LYS A 13 15.75 -17.30 6.56
N PRO A 14 15.34 -18.14 7.53
CA PRO A 14 13.94 -18.22 7.91
C PRO A 14 13.44 -16.85 8.36
N PRO A 15 12.16 -16.52 8.10
CA PRO A 15 11.61 -15.24 8.51
C PRO A 15 11.71 -15.12 10.04
N THR A 16 12.12 -13.94 10.49
CA THR A 16 12.01 -13.53 11.88
C THR A 16 10.54 -13.52 12.31
N PRO A 17 10.25 -13.59 13.62
CA PRO A 17 8.89 -13.46 14.12
C PRO A 17 8.19 -12.17 13.63
N ALA A 18 8.92 -11.05 13.55
CA ALA A 18 8.38 -9.79 13.05
C ALA A 18 7.99 -9.86 11.57
N GLU A 19 8.82 -10.51 10.73
CA GLU A 19 8.51 -10.72 9.31
C GLU A 19 7.30 -11.65 9.14
N ALA A 20 7.21 -12.71 9.94
CA ALA A 20 6.06 -13.62 9.91
C ALA A 20 4.75 -12.92 10.31
N ILE A 21 4.78 -12.10 11.37
CA ILE A 21 3.63 -11.29 11.79
C ILE A 21 3.22 -10.31 10.70
N ASN A 22 4.19 -9.60 10.11
CA ASN A 22 3.92 -8.66 9.02
C ASN A 22 3.30 -9.36 7.81
N ALA A 23 3.77 -10.55 7.45
CA ALA A 23 3.19 -11.32 6.34
C ALA A 23 1.72 -11.69 6.58
N LEU A 24 1.36 -12.05 7.82
CA LEU A 24 -0.03 -12.34 8.19
C LEU A 24 -0.91 -11.09 8.12
N ILE A 25 -0.41 -9.95 8.59
CA ILE A 25 -1.11 -8.66 8.51
C ILE A 25 -1.29 -8.25 7.04
N ASP A 26 -0.23 -8.35 6.24
CA ASP A 26 -0.22 -7.98 4.83
C ASP A 26 -1.23 -8.83 4.03
N ALA A 27 -1.30 -10.14 4.30
CA ALA A 27 -2.27 -11.03 3.68
C ALA A 27 -3.72 -10.66 4.06
N ALA A 28 -3.97 -10.35 5.33
CA ALA A 28 -5.29 -9.92 5.79
C ALA A 28 -5.74 -8.61 5.11
N LEU A 29 -4.83 -7.64 4.99
CA LEU A 29 -5.12 -6.36 4.34
C LEU A 29 -5.39 -6.51 2.83
N VAL A 30 -4.65 -7.38 2.14
CA VAL A 30 -4.90 -7.66 0.72
C VAL A 30 -6.27 -8.29 0.53
N ALA A 31 -6.64 -9.26 1.38
CA ALA A 31 -7.96 -9.90 1.35
C ALA A 31 -9.08 -8.87 1.61
N GLU A 32 -8.93 -8.03 2.64
CA GLU A 32 -9.88 -6.97 2.94
C GLU A 32 -10.03 -5.98 1.77
N ASN A 33 -8.91 -5.48 1.24
CA ASN A 33 -8.90 -4.55 0.12
C ASN A 33 -9.56 -5.13 -1.14
N GLY A 34 -9.46 -6.45 -1.34
CA GLY A 34 -10.12 -7.16 -2.44
C GLY A 34 -11.66 -7.15 -2.37
N THR A 35 -12.24 -6.89 -1.19
CA THR A 35 -13.70 -6.80 -1.01
C THR A 35 -14.25 -5.38 -1.23
N ARG A 36 -13.37 -4.37 -1.32
CA ARG A 36 -13.80 -2.98 -1.46
C ARG A 36 -14.40 -2.73 -2.84
N PRO A 37 -15.55 -2.04 -2.94
CA PRO A 37 -16.11 -1.67 -4.22
C PRO A 37 -15.12 -0.78 -4.97
N ARG A 38 -14.98 -1.02 -6.26
CA ARG A 38 -14.15 -0.20 -7.12
C ARG A 38 -14.81 1.17 -7.32
N ARG A 39 -14.00 2.21 -7.42
CA ARG A 39 -14.48 3.58 -7.58
C ARG A 39 -14.92 3.81 -9.01
N GLU A 40 -16.07 4.44 -9.20
CA GLU A 40 -16.60 4.84 -10.51
C GLU A 40 -16.03 6.19 -10.99
N TYR A 41 -14.96 6.66 -10.36
CA TYR A 41 -14.34 7.95 -10.65
C TYR A 41 -12.81 7.87 -10.48
N LEU A 42 -12.11 8.75 -11.20
CA LEU A 42 -10.66 8.90 -11.06
C LEU A 42 -10.32 9.67 -9.78
N GLY A 43 -9.41 9.12 -8.98
CA GLY A 43 -8.91 9.81 -7.79
C GLY A 43 -8.17 11.11 -8.15
N GLY A 44 -8.19 12.10 -7.26
CA GLY A 44 -7.51 13.37 -7.48
C GLY A 44 -6.00 13.25 -7.74
N SER A 45 -5.37 12.18 -7.26
CA SER A 45 -3.96 11.87 -7.56
C SER A 45 -3.67 11.59 -9.04
N ARG A 46 -4.70 11.46 -9.88
CA ARG A 46 -4.57 11.31 -11.33
C ARG A 46 -4.43 12.63 -12.08
N LEU A 47 -4.61 13.76 -11.39
CA LEU A 47 -4.42 15.06 -12.01
C LEU A 47 -2.97 15.23 -12.49
N GLY A 48 -2.79 15.53 -13.77
CA GLY A 48 -1.47 15.67 -14.39
C GLY A 48 -0.85 14.35 -14.88
N ASP A 49 -1.56 13.23 -14.82
CA ASP A 49 -1.09 11.98 -15.40
C ASP A 49 -0.92 12.14 -16.94
N PRO A 50 0.27 11.88 -17.49
CA PRO A 50 0.54 12.15 -18.91
C PRO A 50 -0.12 11.14 -19.86
N CYS A 51 -0.61 10.01 -19.36
CA CYS A 51 -1.12 8.92 -20.19
C CYS A 51 -2.65 8.82 -20.11
N ALA A 52 -3.35 9.47 -21.05
CA ALA A 52 -4.81 9.43 -21.13
C ALA A 52 -5.38 8.00 -21.24
N ARG A 53 -4.68 7.09 -21.93
CA ARG A 53 -5.13 5.70 -22.07
C ARG A 53 -5.08 4.92 -20.74
N ARG A 54 -4.07 5.18 -19.90
CA ARG A 54 -4.01 4.60 -18.55
C ARG A 54 -5.18 5.07 -17.70
N LEU A 55 -5.50 6.37 -17.76
CA LEU A 55 -6.66 6.93 -17.07
C LEU A 55 -7.98 6.31 -17.57
N GLN A 56 -8.11 6.09 -18.87
CA GLN A 56 -9.28 5.44 -19.45
C GLN A 56 -9.46 4.02 -18.91
N TYR A 57 -8.40 3.21 -18.82
CA TYR A 57 -8.48 1.86 -18.26
C TYR A 57 -8.89 1.86 -16.79
N GLU A 58 -8.40 2.82 -16.00
CA GLU A 58 -8.80 2.95 -14.61
C GLU A 58 -10.26 3.42 -14.46
N PHE A 59 -10.69 4.35 -15.31
CA PHE A 59 -12.06 4.86 -15.28
C PHE A 59 -13.09 3.81 -15.73
N LEU A 60 -12.75 3.02 -16.76
CA LEU A 60 -13.59 1.93 -17.28
C LEU A 60 -13.48 0.64 -16.45
N ASP A 61 -12.77 0.69 -15.33
CA ASP A 61 -12.58 -0.43 -14.43
C ASP A 61 -12.01 -1.70 -15.09
N VAL A 62 -11.14 -1.52 -16.09
CA VAL A 62 -10.51 -2.64 -16.79
C VAL A 62 -9.70 -3.47 -15.77
N PRO A 63 -9.80 -4.82 -15.80
CA PRO A 63 -9.01 -5.67 -14.93
C PRO A 63 -7.54 -5.32 -14.98
N ARG A 64 -6.95 -5.09 -13.80
CA ARG A 64 -5.52 -4.81 -13.66
C ARG A 64 -4.71 -6.08 -13.87
N ASP A 65 -3.48 -5.93 -14.35
CA ASP A 65 -2.52 -7.02 -14.35
C ASP A 65 -2.30 -7.49 -12.90
N PRO A 66 -2.29 -8.80 -12.62
CA PRO A 66 -2.19 -9.33 -11.25
C PRO A 66 -1.01 -8.77 -10.45
N GLU A 67 0.12 -8.53 -11.12
CA GLU A 67 1.37 -7.97 -10.58
C GLU A 67 1.24 -6.50 -10.12
N THR A 68 0.17 -5.81 -10.52
CA THR A 68 -0.03 -4.37 -10.27
C THR A 68 -1.00 -4.08 -9.12
N ALA A 69 -1.47 -5.12 -8.42
CA ALA A 69 -2.24 -4.97 -7.20
C ALA A 69 -1.38 -4.35 -6.09
N PHE A 70 -2.02 -3.64 -5.15
CA PHE A 70 -1.31 -3.10 -4.00
C PHE A 70 -0.83 -4.25 -3.09
N SER A 71 0.44 -4.20 -2.70
CA SER A 71 0.96 -5.11 -1.68
C SER A 71 0.38 -4.77 -0.31
N GLY A 72 0.38 -5.73 0.61
CA GLY A 72 -0.05 -5.47 2.00
C GLY A 72 0.78 -4.37 2.67
N GLN A 73 2.09 -4.31 2.38
CA GLN A 73 2.96 -3.22 2.84
C GLN A 73 2.46 -1.85 2.34
N THR A 74 2.10 -1.73 1.06
CA THR A 74 1.54 -0.49 0.52
C THR A 74 0.21 -0.14 1.18
N LEU A 75 -0.65 -1.14 1.42
CA LEU A 75 -1.93 -0.94 2.11
C LEU A 75 -1.75 -0.47 3.56
N ARG A 76 -0.73 -0.95 4.28
CA ARG A 76 -0.36 -0.43 5.61
C ARG A 76 0.04 1.03 5.56
N ILE A 77 0.84 1.43 4.57
CA ILE A 77 1.24 2.83 4.39
C ILE A 77 0.01 3.72 4.17
N PHE A 78 -0.95 3.29 3.36
CA PHE A 78 -2.21 4.03 3.18
C PHE A 78 -3.02 4.13 4.48
N ALA A 79 -3.10 3.05 5.25
CA ALA A 79 -3.80 3.07 6.55
C ALA A 79 -3.16 4.05 7.54
N VAL A 80 -1.82 4.09 7.63
CA VAL A 80 -1.10 5.09 8.43
C VAL A 80 -1.40 6.51 7.94
N GLY A 81 -1.40 6.72 6.62
CA GLY A 81 -1.75 8.01 6.02
C GLY A 81 -3.14 8.51 6.42
N HIS A 82 -4.14 7.63 6.46
CA HIS A 82 -5.50 7.98 6.91
C HIS A 82 -5.52 8.44 8.37
N VAL A 83 -4.83 7.73 9.27
CA VAL A 83 -4.75 8.14 10.68
C VAL A 83 -4.04 9.49 10.82
N PHE A 84 -2.99 9.73 10.03
CA PHE A 84 -2.26 10.99 10.06
C PHE A 84 -3.03 12.16 9.45
N GLU A 85 -3.90 11.92 8.47
CA GLU A 85 -4.79 12.93 7.91
C GLU A 85 -5.70 13.52 9.00
N ASP A 86 -6.32 12.67 9.83
CA ASP A 86 -7.16 13.12 10.95
C ASP A 86 -6.39 13.95 11.99
N LEU A 87 -5.16 13.54 12.32
CA LEU A 87 -4.28 14.30 13.21
C LEU A 87 -3.93 15.67 12.62
N ALA A 88 -3.55 15.70 11.35
CA ALA A 88 -3.19 16.93 10.65
C ALA A 88 -4.38 17.90 10.56
N ILE A 89 -5.58 17.40 10.26
CA ILE A 89 -6.83 18.19 10.29
C ILE A 89 -7.01 18.82 11.68
N GLY A 90 -6.84 18.02 12.74
CA GLY A 90 -6.94 18.48 14.11
C GLY A 90 -5.95 19.60 14.45
N TRP A 91 -4.70 19.49 13.99
CA TRP A 91 -3.68 20.53 14.22
C TRP A 91 -3.97 21.80 13.43
N LEU A 92 -4.37 21.69 12.16
CA LEU A 92 -4.70 22.84 11.31
C LEU A 92 -5.87 23.64 11.88
N ARG A 93 -6.94 22.97 12.32
CA ARG A 93 -8.07 23.66 12.97
C ARG A 93 -7.67 24.36 14.27
N ARG A 94 -6.83 23.74 15.10
CA ARG A 94 -6.30 24.38 16.33
C ARG A 94 -5.39 25.57 16.03
N ALA A 95 -4.69 25.55 14.90
CA ALA A 95 -3.90 26.68 14.42
C ALA A 95 -4.75 27.83 13.84
N GLY A 96 -6.08 27.72 13.85
CA GLY A 96 -7.00 28.77 13.40
C GLY A 96 -7.39 28.70 11.92
N PHE A 97 -6.99 27.65 11.20
CA PHE A 97 -7.42 27.47 9.81
C PHE A 97 -8.85 26.95 9.73
N ASP A 98 -9.67 27.55 8.86
CA ASP A 98 -10.96 26.98 8.46
C ASP A 98 -10.74 25.87 7.41
N LEU A 99 -10.47 24.66 7.91
CA LEU A 99 -10.30 23.48 7.07
C LEU A 99 -11.62 22.71 6.92
N ARG A 100 -12.19 22.78 5.72
CA ARG A 100 -13.37 22.01 5.31
C ARG A 100 -12.94 20.63 4.85
N THR A 101 -13.40 19.63 5.59
CA THR A 101 -13.33 18.23 5.21
C THR A 101 -14.65 17.83 4.56
N ARG A 102 -14.65 16.71 3.82
CA ARG A 102 -15.83 16.22 3.09
C ARG A 102 -17.00 15.93 4.01
#